data_AF-A0A9E0WUE7-F1
#
_entry.id   AF-A0A9E0WUE7-F1
#
_cell.length_a   1.000
_cell.length_b   1.000
_cell.length_c   1.000
_cell.angle_alpha   90.00
_cell.angle_beta   90.00
_cell.angle_gamma   90.00
#
_symmetry.space_group_name_H-M   'P 1'
#
loop_
_entity.id
_entity.type
_entity.pdbx_description
1 polymer ?
#
loop_
_entity_poly.entity_id
_entity_poly.type
_entity_poly.pdbx_seq_one_letter_code
_entity_poly.pdbx_strand_id
1 'polypeptide(L)'
;MYASWRFAVTIAPLPARSARLGLRATPMQEAVLRRAAEVAHKSLTDFILDAAYLAAEQTLLDQRLFMVSGDQYQAILDLLDRPESDNPGLADLLSRRPVWATK
;
A
#
# COMPACT_ATOMS: atom_id res chain seq x y z
N MET A 1 15.99 -10.48 47.69
CA MET A 1 15.80 -11.24 46.43
C MET A 1 14.80 -10.46 45.58
N TYR A 2 15.27 -9.53 44.76
CA TYR A 2 14.45 -8.78 43.79
C TYR A 2 15.19 -8.80 42.46
N ALA A 3 14.68 -9.55 41.49
CA ALA A 3 15.18 -9.53 40.13
C ALA A 3 14.44 -8.41 39.38
N SER A 4 15.17 -7.33 39.07
CA SER A 4 14.71 -6.24 38.22
C SER A 4 14.67 -6.72 36.77
N TRP A 5 13.49 -6.81 36.18
CA TRP A 5 13.36 -7.02 34.74
C TRP A 5 13.39 -5.65 34.04
N ARG A 6 14.54 -5.30 33.42
CA ARG A 6 14.60 -4.23 32.44
C ARG A 6 14.29 -4.84 31.07
N PHE A 7 13.09 -4.60 30.54
CA PHE A 7 12.84 -4.79 29.13
C PHE A 7 13.63 -3.74 28.35
N ALA A 8 14.76 -4.14 27.78
CA ALA A 8 15.37 -3.35 26.72
C ALA A 8 14.50 -3.56 25.47
N VAL A 9 13.76 -2.53 25.07
CA VAL A 9 13.26 -2.44 23.69
C VAL A 9 14.50 -2.24 22.83
N THR A 10 15.00 -3.32 22.25
CA THR A 10 16.00 -3.24 21.18
C THR A 10 15.30 -2.63 19.99
N ILE A 11 15.48 -1.33 19.77
CA ILE A 11 15.20 -0.72 18.47
C ILE A 11 16.23 -1.34 17.53
N ALA A 12 15.82 -2.38 16.80
CA ALA A 12 16.65 -2.93 15.74
C ALA A 12 16.93 -1.78 14.75
N PRO A 13 18.20 -1.56 14.36
CA PRO A 13 18.52 -0.51 13.40
C PRO A 13 17.76 -0.79 12.10
N LEU A 14 17.20 0.27 11.51
CA LEU A 14 16.55 0.17 10.19
C LEU A 14 17.53 -0.50 9.22
N PRO A 15 17.06 -1.46 8.40
CA PRO A 15 17.93 -2.21 7.51
C PRO A 15 18.72 -1.26 6.61
N ALA A 16 20.02 -1.48 6.52
CA ALA A 16 20.89 -0.65 5.69
C ALA A 16 20.46 -0.73 4.22
N ARG A 17 20.53 0.41 3.50
CA ARG A 17 20.24 0.47 2.07
C ARG A 17 21.25 -0.41 1.31
N SER A 18 20.82 -1.61 0.93
CA SER A 18 21.67 -2.63 0.31
C SER A 18 21.46 -2.77 -1.21
N ALA A 19 20.31 -2.35 -1.72
CA ALA A 19 19.97 -2.40 -3.14
C ALA A 19 20.55 -1.20 -3.90
N ARG A 20 21.05 -1.44 -5.12
CA ARG A 20 21.51 -0.40 -6.04
C ARG A 20 20.48 -0.18 -7.15
N LEU A 21 20.03 1.05 -7.32
CA LEU A 21 19.14 1.46 -8.41
C LEU A 21 19.91 2.42 -9.34
N GLY A 22 20.14 2.00 -10.59
CA GLY A 22 20.81 2.82 -11.60
C GLY A 22 19.78 3.62 -12.40
N LEU A 23 19.86 4.94 -12.36
CA LEU A 23 18.97 5.84 -13.12
C LEU A 23 19.78 6.71 -14.09
N ARG A 24 19.19 6.99 -15.25
CA ARG A 24 19.69 7.97 -16.20
C ARG A 24 18.61 9.04 -16.39
N ALA A 25 19.03 10.30 -16.38
CA ALA A 25 18.16 11.44 -16.59
C ALA A 25 18.78 12.36 -17.65
N THR A 26 17.93 13.07 -18.38
CA THR A 26 18.38 14.20 -19.20
C THR A 26 18.81 15.36 -18.30
N PRO A 27 19.63 16.31 -18.79
CA PRO A 27 20.04 17.48 -18.00
C PRO A 27 18.85 18.30 -17.47
N MET A 28 17.78 18.40 -18.27
CA MET A 28 16.57 19.11 -17.86
C MET A 28 15.83 18.38 -16.72
N GLN A 29 15.70 17.05 -16.81
CA GLN A 29 15.11 16.25 -15.74
C GLN A 29 15.94 16.33 -14.45
N GLU A 30 17.27 16.23 -14.54
CA GLU A 30 18.14 16.37 -13.38
C GLU A 30 17.98 17.75 -12.70
N ALA A 31 17.96 18.83 -13.49
CA ALA A 31 17.81 20.18 -12.96
C ALA A 31 16.50 20.35 -12.17
N VAL A 32 15.38 19.85 -12.71
CA VAL A 32 14.07 19.90 -12.03
C VAL A 32 14.07 19.06 -10.76
N LEU A 33 14.59 17.84 -10.80
CA LEU A 33 14.66 16.94 -9.64
C LEU A 33 15.55 17.52 -8.53
N ARG A 34 16.70 18.10 -8.88
CA ARG A 34 17.60 18.75 -7.93
C ARG A 34 16.93 19.93 -7.26
N ARG A 35 16.24 20.77 -8.04
CA ARG A 35 15.49 21.90 -7.48
C ARG A 35 14.37 21.46 -6.54
N ALA A 36 13.65 20.40 -6.88
CA ALA A 36 12.60 19.85 -6.02
C ALA A 36 13.18 19.28 -4.71
N ALA A 37 14.32 18.60 -4.78
CA ALA A 37 15.03 18.10 -3.60
C ALA A 37 15.50 19.23 -2.68
N GLU A 38 16.00 20.33 -3.24
CA GLU A 38 16.37 21.55 -2.49
C GLU A 38 15.17 22.13 -1.73
N VAL A 39 14.04 22.30 -2.40
CA VAL A 39 12.79 22.80 -1.80
C VAL A 39 12.29 21.87 -0.69
N ALA A 40 12.47 20.56 -0.87
CA ALA A 40 12.10 19.55 0.12
C ALA A 40 13.14 19.38 1.25
N HIS A 41 14.26 20.10 1.21
CA HIS A 41 15.39 19.96 2.13
C HIS A 41 15.94 18.52 2.23
N LYS A 42 15.98 17.81 1.10
CA LYS A 42 16.47 16.44 0.99
C LYS A 42 17.64 16.33 0.03
N SER A 43 18.46 15.29 0.19
CA SER A 43 19.42 14.93 -0.87
C SER A 43 18.65 14.51 -2.12
N LEU A 44 19.26 14.68 -3.30
CA LEU A 44 18.65 14.26 -4.57
C LEU A 44 18.27 12.77 -4.55
N THR A 45 19.13 11.92 -3.97
CA THR A 45 18.89 10.48 -3.86
C THR A 45 17.71 10.17 -2.93
N ASP A 46 17.63 10.83 -1.77
CA ASP A 46 16.51 10.62 -0.83
C ASP A 46 15.20 11.11 -1.43
N PHE A 47 15.20 12.27 -2.08
CA PHE A 47 14.02 12.80 -2.76
C PHE A 47 13.50 11.84 -3.84
N ILE A 48 14.40 11.33 -4.70
CA ILE A 48 14.02 10.40 -5.77
C ILE A 48 13.51 9.08 -5.18
N LEU A 49 14.19 8.53 -4.17
CA LEU A 49 13.76 7.27 -3.55
C LEU A 49 12.38 7.40 -2.90
N ASP A 50 12.15 8.45 -2.12
CA ASP A 50 10.87 8.68 -1.45
C ASP A 50 9.74 8.88 -2.46
N ALA A 51 9.98 9.69 -3.51
CA ALA A 51 8.99 9.93 -4.56
C ALA A 51 8.68 8.64 -5.35
N ALA A 52 9.71 7.85 -5.69
CA ALA A 52 9.53 6.58 -6.38
C ALA A 52 8.79 5.55 -5.52
N TYR A 53 9.09 5.50 -4.22
CA TYR A 53 8.43 4.60 -3.28
C TYR A 53 6.94 4.95 -3.14
N LEU A 54 6.62 6.23 -2.94
CA LEU A 54 5.23 6.70 -2.86
C LEU A 54 4.45 6.41 -4.14
N ALA A 55 5.06 6.64 -5.31
CA ALA A 55 4.43 6.32 -6.59
C ALA A 55 4.18 4.80 -6.74
N ALA A 56 5.11 3.96 -6.27
CA ALA A 56 4.95 2.51 -6.27
C ALA A 56 3.83 2.06 -5.32
N GLU A 57 3.75 2.63 -4.11
CA GLU A 57 2.64 2.36 -3.18
C GLU A 57 1.29 2.71 -3.80
N GLN A 58 1.16 3.91 -4.38
CA GLN A 58 -0.06 4.32 -5.05
C GLN A 58 -0.43 3.36 -6.20
N THR A 59 0.54 3.00 -7.04
CA THR A 59 0.29 2.06 -8.15
C THR A 59 -0.16 0.68 -7.67
N LEU A 60 0.40 0.18 -6.57
CA LEU A 60 0.00 -1.10 -5.98
C LEU A 60 -1.36 -1.01 -5.28
N LEU A 61 -1.68 0.15 -4.69
CA LEU A 61 -2.95 0.41 -4.00
C LEU A 61 -4.10 0.70 -4.96
N ASP A 62 -3.84 1.28 -6.14
CA ASP A 62 -4.83 1.48 -7.20
C ASP A 62 -5.45 0.13 -7.66
N GLN A 63 -4.78 -1.00 -7.41
CA GLN A 63 -5.36 -2.32 -7.64
C GLN A 63 -6.43 -2.72 -6.60
N ARG A 64 -6.54 -1.99 -5.49
CA ARG A 64 -7.43 -2.29 -4.36
C ARG A 64 -8.46 -1.21 -4.07
N LEU A 65 -8.23 0.02 -4.50
CA LEU A 65 -9.13 1.16 -4.27
C LEU A 65 -10.01 1.42 -5.49
N PHE A 66 -11.32 1.21 -5.32
CA PHE A 66 -12.32 1.64 -6.29
C PHE A 66 -12.72 3.08 -5.98
N MET A 67 -12.28 4.02 -6.82
CA MET A 67 -12.75 5.40 -6.73
C MET A 67 -14.18 5.47 -7.29
N VAL A 68 -15.15 5.69 -6.42
CA VAL A 68 -16.58 5.79 -6.75
C VAL A 68 -17.11 7.20 -6.48
N SER A 69 -18.16 7.62 -7.17
CA SER A 69 -18.82 8.90 -6.85
C SER A 69 -19.49 8.86 -5.47
N GLY A 70 -19.82 10.02 -4.90
CA GLY A 70 -20.54 10.08 -3.63
C GLY A 70 -21.86 9.30 -3.64
N ASP A 71 -22.60 9.36 -4.74
CA ASP A 71 -23.86 8.61 -4.90
C ASP A 71 -23.63 7.10 -4.97
N GLN A 72 -22.58 6.66 -5.66
CA GLN A 72 -22.21 5.24 -5.71
C GLN A 72 -21.72 4.75 -4.35
N TYR A 73 -21.00 5.58 -3.61
CA TYR A 73 -20.58 5.29 -2.25
C TYR A 73 -21.79 5.09 -1.33
N GLN A 74 -22.77 5.99 -1.36
CA GLN A 74 -23.99 5.87 -0.57
C GLN A 74 -24.80 4.63 -0.96
N ALA A 75 -24.94 4.34 -2.26
CA ALA A 75 -25.62 3.14 -2.72
C ALA A 75 -24.94 1.85 -2.22
N ILE A 76 -23.61 1.84 -2.10
CA ILE A 76 -22.87 0.72 -1.52
C ILE A 76 -23.16 0.60 -0.02
N LEU A 77 -23.16 1.70 0.73
CA LEU A 77 -23.48 1.68 2.15
C LEU A 77 -24.91 1.18 2.40
N ASP A 78 -25.89 1.66 1.64
CA ASP A 78 -27.28 1.22 1.75
C ASP A 78 -27.43 -0.29 1.45
N LEU A 79 -26.62 -0.82 0.53
CA LEU A 79 -26.57 -2.26 0.25
C LEU A 79 -25.94 -3.06 1.40
N LEU A 80 -24.93 -2.51 2.09
CA LEU A 80 -24.26 -3.17 3.21
C LEU A 80 -25.11 -3.17 4.48
N ASP A 81 -25.92 -2.11 4.70
CA ASP A 81 -26.82 -2.00 5.85
C ASP A 81 -28.12 -2.80 5.68
N ARG A 82 -28.40 -3.29 4.46
CA ARG A 82 -29.59 -4.09 4.18
C ARG A 82 -29.46 -5.48 4.85
N PRO A 83 -30.52 -5.97 5.52
CA PRO A 83 -30.53 -7.34 6.05
C PRO A 83 -30.35 -8.37 4.93
N GLU A 84 -29.68 -9.46 5.26
CA GLU A 84 -29.47 -10.58 4.35
C GLU A 84 -30.83 -11.06 3.79
N SER A 85 -30.88 -11.18 2.48
CA SER A 85 -32.05 -11.68 1.76
C SER A 85 -31.69 -13.03 1.15
N ASP A 86 -32.66 -13.95 1.11
CA ASP A 86 -32.44 -15.25 0.47
C ASP A 86 -31.96 -15.09 -0.97
N ASN A 87 -30.81 -15.71 -1.26
CA ASN A 87 -30.22 -15.73 -2.60
C ASN A 87 -30.04 -17.19 -3.04
N PRO A 88 -31.01 -17.75 -3.80
CA PRO A 88 -30.98 -19.16 -4.21
C PRO A 88 -29.77 -19.47 -5.11
N GLY A 89 -29.28 -18.49 -5.88
CA GLY A 89 -28.07 -18.65 -6.68
C GLY A 89 -26.80 -18.74 -5.82
N LEU A 90 -26.72 -17.97 -4.73
CA LEU A 90 -25.62 -18.07 -3.77
C LEU A 90 -25.65 -19.41 -3.02
N ALA A 91 -26.85 -19.88 -2.63
CA ALA A 91 -27.02 -21.18 -1.99
C ALA A 91 -26.57 -22.33 -2.89
N ASP A 92 -26.99 -22.33 -4.16
CA ASP A 92 -26.53 -23.30 -5.16
C ASP A 92 -25.00 -23.23 -5.35
N LEU A 93 -24.42 -22.02 -5.45
CA LEU A 93 -22.98 -21.84 -5.60
C LEU A 93 -22.18 -22.43 -4.42
N LEU A 94 -22.63 -22.19 -3.18
CA LEU A 94 -21.98 -22.71 -1.97
C LEU A 94 -22.17 -24.21 -1.78
N SER A 95 -23.20 -24.81 -2.39
CA SER A 95 -23.42 -26.27 -2.36
C SER A 95 -22.45 -27.05 -3.26
N ARG A 96 -21.83 -26.38 -4.24
CA ARG A 96 -20.88 -26.99 -5.17
C ARG A 96 -19.54 -27.23 -4.48
N ARG A 97 -18.93 -28.40 -4.74
CA ARG A 97 -17.57 -28.70 -4.23
C ARG A 97 -16.57 -27.68 -4.79
N PRO A 98 -15.80 -26.96 -3.95
CA PRO A 98 -14.77 -26.06 -4.44
C PRO A 98 -13.68 -26.86 -5.16
N VAL A 99 -13.21 -26.37 -6.31
CA VAL A 99 -12.19 -27.04 -7.13
C VAL A 99 -10.86 -27.26 -6.39
N TRP A 100 -10.55 -26.40 -5.41
CA TRP A 100 -9.35 -26.46 -4.58
C TRP A 100 -9.48 -27.38 -3.35
N ALA A 101 -10.67 -27.93 -3.09
CA ALA A 101 -10.90 -28.87 -2.00
C ALA A 101 -10.51 -30.32 -2.37
N THR A 102 -10.12 -30.57 -3.62
CA THR A 102 -9.62 -31.88 -4.06
C THR A 102 -8.10 -31.86 -3.94
N LYS A 103 -7.57 -32.34 -2.80
CA LYS A 103 -6.16 -32.66 -2.63
C LYS A 103 -6.03 -34.11 -2.16
#